data_AF-A0A1A3H6R0-F1
#
_entry.id   AF-A0A1A3H6R0-F1
#
_cell.length_a   1.000
_cell.length_b   1.000
_cell.length_c   1.000
_cell.angle_alpha   90.00
_cell.angle_beta   90.00
_cell.angle_gamma   90.00
#
_symmetry.space_group_name_H-M   'P 1'
#
loop_
_entity.id
_entity.type
_entity.pdbx_description
1 polymer ?
#
loop_
_entity_poly.entity_id
_entity_poly.type
_entity_poly.pdbx_seq_one_letter_code
_entity_poly.pdbx_strand_id
1 'polypeptide(L)'
;MRTPVGYVLGGGVVPPAVLADLVARGAKVRTVASATDLDAVPRYRPSTAIDEFVRMRAMTCMFPGCDQPATACDLDHTIPWPAGPTHPGNLNPKCRKHHLLKTFYGGPDGWQDRQQPDGTIVWTAPTGHTYTSVPESRILFPRTITDTPLPDGPPDTTDLDTPPAPGRGIMMPIRRRTRAQNQAQRIAYERALNQADIDKREAAEEAFARLRKEREEREAAEAAAAAEPADQQDIPPPL
;
A
#
# COMPACT_ATOMS: atom_id res chain seq x y z
N MET A 1 -1.32 29.71 1.45
CA MET A 1 -1.19 28.32 1.94
C MET A 1 -1.44 27.41 0.76
N ARG A 2 -0.52 26.49 0.40
CA ARG A 2 -0.84 25.44 -0.58
C ARG A 2 -1.85 24.49 0.06
N THR A 3 -2.98 24.27 -0.59
CA THR A 3 -4.03 23.38 -0.11
C THR A 3 -3.50 21.95 -0.05
N PRO A 4 -3.70 21.20 1.05
CA PRO A 4 -3.21 19.83 1.15
C PRO A 4 -3.86 18.96 0.08
N VAL A 5 -3.06 18.33 -0.76
CA VAL A 5 -3.50 17.40 -1.80
C VAL A 5 -3.55 15.98 -1.23
N GLY A 6 -4.48 15.15 -1.68
CA GLY A 6 -4.38 13.72 -1.48
C GLY A 6 -3.57 13.07 -2.60
N TYR A 7 -3.08 11.86 -2.39
CA TYR A 7 -2.44 11.07 -3.44
C TYR A 7 -2.80 9.59 -3.26
N VAL A 8 -3.16 8.93 -4.34
CA VAL A 8 -3.41 7.48 -4.38
C VAL A 8 -2.23 6.81 -5.07
N LEU A 9 -1.53 5.91 -4.36
CA LEU A 9 -0.40 5.16 -4.93
C LEU A 9 -0.82 4.39 -6.19
N GLY A 10 -0.29 4.82 -7.34
CA GLY A 10 -0.62 4.26 -8.66
C GLY A 10 -1.92 4.73 -9.30
N GLY A 11 -2.59 5.70 -8.69
CA GLY A 11 -3.69 6.43 -9.31
C GLY A 11 -3.27 7.84 -9.70
N GLY A 12 -3.05 8.70 -8.70
CA GLY A 12 -2.68 10.09 -8.91
C GLY A 12 -3.12 11.02 -7.78
N VAL A 13 -3.08 12.32 -8.06
CA VAL A 13 -3.42 13.36 -7.09
C VAL A 13 -4.94 13.43 -6.91
N VAL A 14 -5.38 13.45 -5.65
CA VAL A 14 -6.77 13.65 -5.25
C VAL A 14 -6.96 15.12 -4.88
N PRO A 15 -7.87 15.84 -5.56
CA PRO A 15 -8.16 17.23 -5.23
C PRO A 15 -8.60 17.41 -3.77
N PRO A 16 -8.24 18.52 -3.11
CA PRO A 16 -8.58 18.74 -1.70
C PRO A 16 -10.09 18.66 -1.40
N ALA A 17 -10.93 19.14 -2.32
CA ALA A 17 -12.39 19.07 -2.16
C ALA A 17 -12.91 17.63 -2.17
N VAL A 18 -12.34 16.78 -3.04
CA VAL A 18 -12.68 15.34 -3.09
C VAL A 18 -12.19 14.65 -1.82
N LEU A 19 -10.98 14.98 -1.35
CA LEU A 19 -10.46 14.45 -0.09
C LEU A 19 -11.37 14.82 1.10
N ALA A 20 -11.82 16.07 1.17
CA ALA A 20 -12.74 16.54 2.21
C ALA A 20 -14.09 15.81 2.15
N ASP A 21 -14.66 15.63 0.96
CA ASP A 21 -15.92 14.89 0.77
C ASP A 21 -15.77 13.42 1.19
N LEU A 22 -14.66 12.76 0.83
CA LEU A 22 -14.38 11.39 1.27
C LEU A 22 -14.35 11.27 2.79
N VAL A 23 -13.66 12.19 3.48
CA VAL A 23 -13.62 12.23 4.95
C VAL A 23 -15.01 12.49 5.53
N ALA A 24 -15.76 13.44 4.98
CA ALA A 24 -17.11 13.78 5.44
C ALA A 24 -18.10 12.60 5.29
N ARG A 25 -17.91 11.74 4.28
CA ARG A 25 -18.69 10.51 4.06
C ARG A 25 -18.23 9.33 4.90
N GLY A 26 -17.29 9.53 5.82
CA GLY A 26 -16.85 8.51 6.77
C GLY A 26 -15.70 7.63 6.26
N ALA A 27 -14.87 8.11 5.34
CA ALA A 27 -13.64 7.40 4.99
C ALA A 27 -12.80 7.15 6.25
N LYS A 28 -12.34 5.91 6.43
CA LYS A 28 -11.49 5.53 7.57
C LYS A 28 -10.15 6.24 7.46
N VAL A 29 -9.85 7.12 8.42
CA VAL A 29 -8.57 7.83 8.50
C VAL A 29 -7.65 7.08 9.46
N ARG A 30 -6.42 6.82 9.02
CA ARG A 30 -5.34 6.28 9.85
C ARG A 30 -4.05 7.01 9.52
N THR A 31 -3.27 7.32 10.55
CA THR A 31 -1.95 7.93 10.39
C THR A 31 -0.91 6.86 10.07
N VAL A 32 -0.04 7.14 9.10
CA VAL A 32 1.16 6.33 8.82
C VAL A 32 2.18 6.57 9.94
N ALA A 33 2.95 5.55 10.32
CA ALA A 33 3.98 5.69 11.34
C ALA A 33 4.97 6.83 10.99
N SER A 34 5.40 7.59 12.00
CA SER A 34 6.42 8.63 11.82
C SER A 34 7.76 7.99 11.50
N ALA A 35 8.59 8.70 10.74
CA ALA A 35 9.98 8.31 10.47
C ALA A 35 10.78 8.06 11.77
N THR A 36 10.48 8.83 12.82
CA THR A 36 11.13 8.77 14.14
C THR A 36 10.74 7.57 14.97
N ASP A 37 9.62 6.92 14.65
CA ASP A 37 9.03 5.85 15.46
C ASP A 37 9.35 4.46 14.87
N LEU A 38 10.16 4.42 13.81
CA LEU A 38 10.47 3.22 13.04
C LEU A 38 11.91 2.79 13.23
N ASP A 39 12.12 1.86 14.14
CA ASP A 39 13.43 1.23 14.36
C ASP A 39 13.68 0.06 13.41
N ALA A 40 14.95 -0.38 13.37
CA ALA A 40 15.36 -1.57 12.64
C ALA A 40 14.73 -2.83 13.22
N VAL A 41 14.41 -3.80 12.36
CA VAL A 41 13.92 -5.12 12.79
C VAL A 41 14.96 -6.21 12.48
N PRO A 42 15.19 -7.18 13.39
CA PRO A 42 16.24 -8.20 13.25
C PRO A 42 15.80 -9.37 12.38
N ARG A 43 15.23 -9.08 11.20
CA ARG A 43 14.75 -10.08 10.24
C ARG A 43 14.71 -9.49 8.85
N TYR A 44 14.78 -10.35 7.84
CA TYR A 44 14.73 -9.93 6.43
C TYR A 44 13.44 -9.17 6.05
N ARG A 45 12.28 -9.67 6.50
CA ARG A 45 10.97 -9.09 6.12
C ARG A 45 10.61 -7.89 6.99
N PRO A 46 10.30 -6.72 6.40
CA PRO A 46 9.89 -5.54 7.16
C PRO A 46 8.59 -5.78 7.93
N SER A 47 8.34 -4.96 8.95
CA SER A 47 7.01 -4.87 9.57
C SER A 47 6.03 -4.16 8.62
N THR A 48 4.73 -4.29 8.86
CA THR A 48 3.70 -3.55 8.11
C THR A 48 3.91 -2.04 8.18
N ALA A 49 4.32 -1.50 9.34
CA ALA A 49 4.57 -0.08 9.51
C ALA A 49 5.77 0.41 8.69
N ILE A 50 6.87 -0.35 8.66
CA ILE A 50 8.05 -0.05 7.83
C ILE A 50 7.68 -0.13 6.35
N ASP A 51 6.98 -1.18 5.94
CA ASP A 51 6.58 -1.38 4.55
C ASP A 51 5.71 -0.22 4.05
N GLU A 52 4.67 0.13 4.81
CA GLU A 52 3.77 1.23 4.50
C GLU A 52 4.52 2.57 4.42
N PHE A 53 5.35 2.89 5.42
CA PHE A 53 6.11 4.13 5.43
C PHE A 53 7.02 4.25 4.21
N VAL A 54 7.79 3.20 3.88
CA VAL A 54 8.74 3.20 2.76
C VAL A 54 8.01 3.41 1.43
N ARG A 55 6.85 2.75 1.23
CA ARG A 55 6.04 2.93 0.02
C ARG A 55 5.41 4.31 -0.06
N MET A 56 4.92 4.85 1.05
CA MET A 56 4.29 6.17 1.09
C MET A 56 5.30 7.30 0.88
N ARG A 57 6.54 7.14 1.37
CA ARG A 57 7.64 8.06 1.09
C ARG A 57 8.00 8.06 -0.40
N ALA A 58 8.27 6.89 -0.97
CA ALA A 58 8.75 6.79 -2.35
C ALA A 58 7.66 7.04 -3.40
N MET A 59 6.44 6.53 -3.17
CA MET A 59 5.27 6.50 -4.05
C MET A 59 5.40 5.69 -5.34
N THR A 60 6.57 5.72 -5.97
CA THR A 60 6.92 4.97 -7.18
C THR A 60 8.23 4.19 -7.00
N CYS A 61 8.58 3.37 -7.98
CA CYS A 61 9.84 2.65 -8.04
C CYS A 61 11.02 3.63 -8.03
N MET A 62 11.93 3.48 -7.08
CA MET A 62 13.07 4.41 -6.90
C MET A 62 14.23 4.19 -7.90
N PHE A 63 13.98 3.54 -9.03
CA PHE A 63 14.96 3.44 -10.13
C PHE A 63 14.77 4.66 -11.05
N PRO A 64 15.83 5.25 -11.62
CA PRO A 64 15.73 6.49 -12.39
C PRO A 64 14.67 6.42 -13.49
N GLY A 65 13.70 7.34 -13.42
CA GLY A 65 12.64 7.50 -14.42
C GLY A 65 11.56 6.41 -14.43
N CYS A 66 11.51 5.52 -13.44
CA CYS A 66 10.46 4.50 -13.36
C CYS A 66 9.23 5.03 -12.62
N ASP A 67 8.07 4.96 -13.26
CA ASP A 67 6.77 5.39 -12.73
C ASP A 67 5.94 4.25 -12.12
N GLN A 68 6.51 3.04 -12.01
CA GLN A 68 5.79 1.90 -11.47
C GLN A 68 5.36 2.22 -10.02
N PRO A 69 4.07 2.08 -9.67
CA PRO A 69 3.59 2.38 -8.33
C PRO A 69 4.31 1.57 -7.26
N ALA A 70 4.64 2.19 -6.13
CA ALA A 70 5.32 1.52 -5.02
C ALA A 70 4.49 0.33 -4.51
N THR A 71 3.16 0.32 -4.62
CA THR A 71 2.28 -0.81 -4.29
C THR A 71 2.53 -2.06 -5.15
N ALA A 72 3.11 -1.89 -6.34
CA ALA A 72 3.48 -2.97 -7.26
C ALA A 72 4.99 -3.27 -7.27
N CYS A 73 5.71 -2.78 -6.25
CA CYS A 73 7.15 -2.96 -6.11
C CYS A 73 7.52 -3.96 -5.01
N ASP A 74 8.69 -4.56 -5.15
CA ASP A 74 9.36 -5.27 -4.06
C ASP A 74 10.09 -4.22 -3.20
N LEU A 75 10.09 -4.37 -1.87
CA LEU A 75 10.99 -3.59 -1.02
C LEU A 75 12.34 -4.26 -0.98
N ASP A 76 13.37 -3.50 -1.35
CA ASP A 76 14.73 -3.98 -1.51
C ASP A 76 15.68 -3.22 -0.59
N HIS A 77 16.67 -3.94 -0.05
CA HIS A 77 17.70 -3.38 0.80
C HIS A 77 18.81 -2.76 -0.05
N THR A 78 19.17 -1.51 0.21
CA THR A 78 20.35 -0.87 -0.39
C THR A 78 21.62 -1.60 0.06
N ILE A 79 21.78 -1.77 1.37
CA ILE A 79 22.80 -2.61 2.00
C ILE A 79 22.17 -3.98 2.25
N PRO A 80 22.59 -5.05 1.54
CA PRO A 80 21.94 -6.35 1.62
C PRO A 80 21.86 -6.89 3.05
N TRP A 81 20.69 -7.43 3.44
CA TRP A 81 20.57 -8.19 4.69
C TRP A 81 21.41 -9.49 4.62
N PRO A 82 22.09 -9.91 5.70
CA PRO A 82 22.11 -9.32 7.04
C PRO A 82 23.21 -8.27 7.28
N ALA A 83 23.99 -7.91 6.26
CA ALA A 83 25.05 -6.91 6.40
C ALA A 83 24.50 -5.50 6.69
N GLY A 84 23.31 -5.19 6.17
CA GLY A 84 22.54 -4.00 6.51
C GLY A 84 21.24 -4.34 7.24
N PRO A 85 20.72 -3.43 8.10
CA PRO A 85 19.50 -3.68 8.85
C PRO A 85 18.26 -3.57 7.96
N THR A 86 17.19 -4.28 8.35
CA THR A 86 15.85 -4.00 7.81
C THR A 86 15.30 -2.75 8.51
N HIS A 87 15.50 -1.61 7.88
CA HIS A 87 15.21 -0.27 8.41
C HIS A 87 14.70 0.63 7.27
N PRO A 88 13.80 1.61 7.52
CA PRO A 88 13.33 2.52 6.47
C PRO A 88 14.44 3.27 5.73
N GLY A 89 15.55 3.58 6.40
CA GLY A 89 16.74 4.20 5.80
C GLY A 89 17.55 3.30 4.88
N ASN A 90 17.30 1.98 4.92
CA ASN A 90 17.96 0.99 4.07
C ASN A 90 17.01 0.35 3.05
N LEU A 91 15.71 0.64 3.13
CA LEU A 91 14.70 0.05 2.25
C LEU A 91 14.17 1.08 1.26
N ASN A 92 13.94 0.62 0.04
CA ASN A 92 13.25 1.39 -0.98
C ASN A 92 12.50 0.47 -1.96
N PRO A 93 11.39 0.94 -2.56
CA PRO A 93 10.65 0.14 -3.52
C PRO A 93 11.35 0.10 -4.86
N LYS A 94 11.49 -1.10 -5.42
CA LYS A 94 11.92 -1.33 -6.80
C LYS A 94 10.92 -2.26 -7.47
N CYS A 95 10.46 -1.90 -8.68
CA CYS A 95 9.61 -2.80 -9.44
C CYS A 95 10.36 -4.09 -9.73
N ARG A 96 9.63 -5.19 -10.00
CA ARG A 96 10.27 -6.50 -10.19
C ARG A 96 11.42 -6.46 -11.22
N LYS A 97 11.28 -5.67 -12.29
CA LYS A 97 12.33 -5.48 -13.30
C LYS A 97 13.60 -4.86 -12.69
N HIS A 98 13.48 -3.76 -11.96
CA HIS A 98 14.64 -3.03 -11.42
C HIS A 98 15.20 -3.69 -10.16
N HIS A 99 14.38 -4.39 -9.39
CA HIS A 99 14.87 -5.26 -8.31
C HIS A 99 15.79 -6.35 -8.88
N LEU A 100 15.34 -7.08 -9.92
CA LEU A 100 16.17 -8.07 -10.60
C LEU A 100 17.42 -7.45 -11.24
N LEU A 101 17.32 -6.24 -11.81
CA LEU A 101 18.48 -5.54 -12.36
C LEU A 101 19.56 -5.33 -11.28
N LYS A 102 19.20 -4.77 -10.13
CA LYS A 102 20.15 -4.60 -9.02
C LYS A 102 20.67 -5.93 -8.49
N THR A 103 19.79 -6.94 -8.35
CA THR A 103 20.21 -8.25 -7.88
C THR A 103 21.22 -8.88 -8.84
N PHE A 104 20.93 -8.97 -10.13
CA PHE A 104 21.68 -9.83 -11.05
C PHE A 104 22.75 -9.10 -11.85
N TYR A 105 22.65 -7.78 -11.97
CA TYR A 105 23.57 -6.91 -12.71
C TYR A 105 24.08 -5.74 -11.84
N GLY A 106 24.09 -5.90 -10.51
CA GLY A 106 24.74 -4.98 -9.58
C GLY A 106 26.17 -5.40 -9.22
N GLY A 107 26.86 -4.59 -8.41
CA GLY A 107 28.24 -4.82 -7.97
C GLY A 107 29.24 -3.80 -8.54
N PRO A 108 30.55 -4.03 -8.41
CA PRO A 108 31.59 -3.07 -8.82
C PRO A 108 31.46 -2.66 -10.30
N ASP A 109 31.27 -3.65 -11.19
CA ASP A 109 31.11 -3.45 -12.64
C ASP A 109 29.63 -3.30 -13.08
N GLY A 110 28.72 -3.15 -12.10
CA GLY A 110 27.28 -3.21 -12.29
C GLY A 110 26.56 -1.91 -11.91
N TRP A 111 25.24 -2.02 -11.79
CA TRP A 111 24.42 -0.98 -11.18
C TRP A 111 24.65 -0.94 -9.67
N GLN A 112 24.91 0.25 -9.14
CA GLN A 112 25.06 0.48 -7.71
C GLN A 112 24.05 1.52 -7.24
N ASP A 113 23.55 1.37 -6.02
CA ASP A 113 22.68 2.34 -5.38
C ASP A 113 23.20 2.75 -4.00
N ARG A 114 23.08 4.05 -3.71
CA ARG A 114 23.38 4.63 -2.40
C ARG A 114 22.17 5.41 -1.93
N GLN A 115 21.63 5.03 -0.79
CA GLN A 115 20.47 5.66 -0.19
C GLN A 115 20.91 6.69 0.86
N GLN A 116 20.32 7.88 0.78
CA GLN A 116 20.55 8.98 1.70
C GLN A 116 19.51 8.97 2.83
N PRO A 117 19.75 9.67 3.97
CA PRO A 117 18.81 9.73 5.08
C PRO A 117 17.41 10.19 4.67
N ASP A 118 17.30 11.12 3.72
CA ASP A 118 16.02 11.63 3.22
C ASP A 118 15.28 10.68 2.25
N GLY A 119 15.82 9.48 2.02
CA GLY A 119 15.29 8.48 1.10
C GLY A 119 15.70 8.68 -0.36
N THR A 120 16.46 9.73 -0.69
CA THR A 120 17.04 9.92 -2.02
C THR A 120 17.98 8.77 -2.36
N ILE A 121 17.92 8.28 -3.59
CA ILE A 121 18.85 7.27 -4.09
C ILE A 121 19.73 7.87 -5.17
N VAL A 122 21.04 7.76 -4.97
CA VAL A 122 22.05 8.00 -6.01
C VAL A 122 22.37 6.66 -6.64
N TRP A 123 22.04 6.53 -7.92
CA TRP A 123 22.37 5.36 -8.72
C TRP A 123 23.62 5.63 -9.55
N THR A 124 24.51 4.65 -9.61
CA THR A 124 25.65 4.64 -10.52
C THR A 124 25.43 3.53 -11.54
N ALA A 125 25.41 3.88 -12.82
CA ALA A 125 25.34 2.93 -13.91
C ALA A 125 26.70 2.24 -14.12
N PRO A 126 26.75 1.06 -14.77
CA PRO A 126 28.00 0.39 -15.13
C PRO A 126 28.97 1.26 -15.94
N THR A 127 28.46 2.26 -16.66
CA THR A 127 29.26 3.21 -17.45
C THR A 127 29.83 4.37 -16.61
N GLY A 128 29.58 4.38 -15.31
CA GLY A 128 29.98 5.44 -14.38
C GLY A 128 29.03 6.65 -14.31
N HIS A 129 27.97 6.70 -15.13
CA HIS A 129 27.00 7.80 -15.05
C HIS A 129 26.16 7.72 -13.78
N THR A 130 25.90 8.87 -13.16
CA THR A 130 25.10 8.96 -11.94
C THR A 130 23.72 9.54 -12.21
N TYR A 131 22.73 9.02 -11.49
CA TYR A 131 21.33 9.43 -11.58
C TYR A 131 20.74 9.56 -10.18
N THR A 132 19.91 10.57 -9.97
CA THR A 132 19.28 10.80 -8.66
C THR A 132 17.78 10.52 -8.74
N SER A 133 17.28 9.67 -7.84
CA SER A 133 15.85 9.43 -7.64
C SER A 133 15.45 9.99 -6.28
N VAL A 134 14.61 11.02 -6.30
CA VAL A 134 14.09 11.68 -5.09
C VAL A 134 12.69 11.13 -4.80
N PRO A 135 12.34 10.80 -3.54
CA PRO A 135 11.01 10.34 -3.20
C PRO A 135 9.94 11.37 -3.60
N GLU A 136 8.87 10.93 -4.28
CA GLU A 136 7.82 11.85 -4.75
C GLU A 136 7.08 12.54 -3.59
N SER A 137 7.05 11.92 -2.40
CA SER A 137 6.49 12.54 -1.21
C SER A 137 7.16 13.87 -0.88
N ARG A 138 8.44 14.06 -1.22
CA ARG A 138 9.14 15.32 -0.97
C ARG A 138 8.62 16.45 -1.85
N ILE A 139 8.13 16.12 -3.05
CA ILE A 139 7.56 17.09 -3.99
C ILE A 139 6.13 17.44 -3.58
N LEU A 140 5.32 16.43 -3.26
CA LEU A 140 3.91 16.59 -2.91
C LEU A 140 3.69 17.07 -1.46
N PHE A 141 4.56 16.66 -0.54
CA PHE A 141 4.47 16.90 0.90
C PHE A 141 5.80 17.46 1.48
N PRO A 142 6.27 18.63 1.01
CA PRO A 142 7.60 19.15 1.37
C PRO A 142 7.78 19.53 2.84
N ARG A 143 6.70 19.52 3.64
CA ARG A 143 6.74 19.85 5.09
C ARG A 143 6.73 18.61 5.98
N THR A 144 6.60 17.42 5.41
CA THR A 144 6.61 16.17 6.15
C THR A 144 8.06 15.73 6.36
N ILE A 145 8.44 15.44 7.59
CA ILE A 145 9.75 14.86 7.91
C ILE A 145 9.70 13.37 7.55
N THR A 146 10.47 12.98 6.54
CA THR A 146 10.56 11.59 6.07
C THR A 146 11.98 11.03 6.16
N ASP A 147 12.85 11.77 6.86
CA ASP A 147 14.26 11.43 7.01
C ASP A 147 14.40 10.26 7.99
N THR A 148 15.10 9.23 7.55
CA THR A 148 15.34 8.01 8.31
C THR A 148 16.84 7.70 8.22
N PRO A 149 17.70 8.42 8.97
CA PRO A 149 19.12 8.12 9.01
C PRO A 149 19.33 6.69 9.50
N LEU A 150 20.30 5.99 8.93
CA LEU A 150 20.74 4.70 9.45
C LEU A 150 21.35 4.91 10.84
N PRO A 151 21.00 4.09 11.86
CA PRO A 151 21.48 4.27 13.24
C PRO A 151 23.01 4.34 13.36
N ASP A 152 23.73 3.49 12.63
CA ASP A 152 25.20 3.39 12.66
C ASP A 152 25.87 4.09 11.47
N GLY A 153 25.12 4.91 10.73
CA GLY A 153 25.53 5.43 9.42
C GLY A 153 25.62 4.34 8.35
N PRO A 154 25.78 4.69 7.06
CA PRO A 154 26.23 3.72 6.08
C PRO A 154 27.66 3.28 6.47
N PRO A 155 28.00 1.98 6.43
CA PRO A 155 29.37 1.57 6.67
C PRO A 155 30.30 2.29 5.68
N ASP A 156 31.45 2.76 6.18
CA ASP A 156 32.47 3.53 5.44
C ASP A 156 32.92 2.78 4.17
N THR A 157 32.86 1.45 4.26
CA THR A 157 32.85 0.52 3.14
C THR A 157 31.61 -0.37 3.28
N THR A 158 30.50 0.03 2.67
CA THR A 158 29.63 -1.04 2.17
C THR A 158 30.50 -1.81 1.19
N ASP A 159 30.69 -3.11 1.38
CA ASP A 159 31.32 -3.95 0.37
C ASP A 159 30.35 -4.12 -0.82
N LEU A 160 29.90 -3.00 -1.40
CA LEU A 160 29.34 -2.93 -2.76
C LEU A 160 30.39 -3.38 -3.77
N ASP A 161 31.66 -3.32 -3.36
CA ASP A 161 32.81 -3.85 -4.05
C ASP A 161 32.98 -5.36 -3.88
N THR A 162 32.17 -6.06 -3.06
CA THR A 162 32.19 -7.53 -3.06
C THR A 162 31.78 -7.91 -4.48
N PRO A 163 32.65 -8.54 -5.27
CA PRO A 163 32.26 -8.97 -6.59
C PRO A 163 31.09 -9.93 -6.37
N PRO A 164 29.92 -9.70 -7.00
CA PRO A 164 28.87 -10.68 -6.96
C PRO A 164 29.46 -12.01 -7.44
N ALA A 165 29.07 -13.12 -6.80
CA ALA A 165 29.56 -14.43 -7.19
C ALA A 165 29.50 -14.59 -8.72
N PRO A 166 30.58 -15.06 -9.37
CA PRO A 166 30.63 -15.16 -10.81
C PRO A 166 29.45 -15.99 -11.33
N GLY A 167 28.84 -15.54 -12.43
CA GLY A 167 27.66 -16.19 -13.01
C GLY A 167 26.32 -15.82 -12.40
N ARG A 168 26.22 -14.80 -11.53
CA ARG A 168 24.94 -14.33 -10.97
C ARG A 168 23.90 -14.07 -12.06
N GLY A 169 24.27 -13.43 -13.17
CA GLY A 169 23.38 -13.20 -14.31
C GLY A 169 22.75 -14.47 -14.91
N ILE A 170 23.43 -15.63 -14.83
CA ILE A 170 22.92 -16.93 -15.30
C ILE A 170 21.78 -17.41 -14.38
N MET A 171 21.83 -17.06 -13.10
CA MET A 171 20.81 -17.37 -12.11
C MET A 171 19.57 -16.46 -12.22
N MET A 172 19.59 -15.45 -13.10
CA MET A 172 18.46 -14.55 -13.27
C MET A 172 17.23 -15.37 -13.75
N PRO A 173 16.11 -15.34 -13.02
CA PRO A 173 14.94 -16.10 -13.41
C PRO A 173 14.39 -15.68 -14.78
N ILE A 174 14.20 -16.65 -15.66
CA ILE A 174 13.53 -16.40 -16.94
C ILE A 174 12.02 -16.32 -16.71
N ARG A 175 11.39 -15.34 -17.34
CA ARG A 175 9.96 -15.11 -17.26
C ARG A 175 9.21 -16.29 -17.90
N ARG A 176 8.40 -17.01 -17.10
CA ARG A 176 7.60 -18.17 -17.55
C ARG A 176 6.33 -17.82 -18.34
N ARG A 177 5.80 -16.60 -18.19
CA ARG A 177 4.55 -16.12 -18.81
C ARG A 177 4.76 -14.79 -19.51
N THR A 178 4.14 -14.58 -20.66
CA THR A 178 4.27 -13.30 -21.39
C THR A 178 3.68 -12.13 -20.59
N ARG A 179 4.03 -10.89 -20.96
CA ARG A 179 3.44 -9.69 -20.32
C ARG A 179 1.92 -9.67 -20.49
N ALA A 180 1.43 -10.02 -21.69
CA ALA A 180 0.00 -10.11 -21.99
C ALA A 180 -0.70 -11.16 -21.12
N GLN A 181 -0.10 -12.33 -20.90
CA GLN A 181 -0.66 -13.36 -20.02
C GLN A 181 -0.74 -12.89 -18.56
N ASN A 182 0.32 -12.27 -18.03
CA ASN A 182 0.30 -11.73 -16.68
C ASN A 182 -0.74 -10.61 -16.53
N GLN A 183 -0.85 -9.73 -17.53
CA GLN A 183 -1.84 -8.65 -17.54
C GLN A 183 -3.27 -9.20 -17.60
N ALA A 184 -3.54 -10.16 -18.48
CA ALA A 184 -4.85 -10.82 -18.58
C ALA A 184 -5.22 -11.51 -17.26
N GLN A 185 -4.27 -12.20 -16.63
CA GLN A 185 -4.49 -12.83 -15.34
C GLN A 185 -4.75 -11.81 -14.22
N ARG A 186 -4.01 -10.69 -14.19
CA ARG A 186 -4.23 -9.61 -13.22
C ARG A 186 -5.61 -8.99 -13.38
N ILE A 187 -6.00 -8.67 -14.61
CA ILE A 187 -7.32 -8.14 -14.95
C ILE A 187 -8.42 -9.13 -14.56
N ALA A 188 -8.25 -10.43 -14.85
CA ALA A 188 -9.22 -11.45 -14.48
C ALA A 188 -9.37 -11.57 -12.95
N TYR A 189 -8.25 -11.49 -12.21
CA TYR A 189 -8.25 -11.49 -10.75
C TYR A 189 -8.92 -10.25 -10.16
N GLU A 190 -8.57 -9.05 -10.65
CA GLU A 190 -9.20 -7.78 -10.23
C GLU A 190 -10.71 -7.78 -10.54
N ARG A 191 -11.12 -8.30 -11.71
CA ARG A 191 -12.54 -8.45 -12.06
C ARG A 191 -13.27 -9.42 -11.13
N ALA A 192 -12.65 -10.54 -10.76
CA ALA A 192 -13.24 -11.50 -9.84
C ALA A 192 -13.45 -10.90 -8.44
N LEU A 193 -12.48 -10.10 -7.95
CA LEU A 193 -12.62 -9.37 -6.69
C LEU A 193 -13.75 -8.33 -6.75
N ASN A 194 -13.79 -7.52 -7.82
CA ASN A 194 -14.84 -6.52 -8.00
C ASN A 194 -16.22 -7.18 -8.08
N GLN A 195 -16.34 -8.33 -8.76
CA GLN A 195 -17.59 -9.08 -8.83
C GLN A 195 -18.03 -9.56 -7.44
N ALA A 196 -17.12 -10.14 -6.66
CA ALA A 196 -17.43 -10.58 -5.30
C ALA A 196 -17.88 -9.42 -4.38
N ASP A 197 -17.30 -8.22 -4.54
CA ASP A 197 -17.71 -7.02 -3.80
C ASP A 197 -19.10 -6.53 -4.23
N ILE A 198 -19.43 -6.59 -5.53
CA ILE A 198 -20.77 -6.30 -6.06
C ILE A 198 -21.78 -7.28 -5.48
N ASP A 199 -21.52 -8.58 -5.60
CA ASP A 199 -22.39 -9.66 -5.11
C ASP A 199 -22.65 -9.50 -3.60
N LYS A 200 -21.62 -9.13 -2.83
CA LYS A 200 -21.75 -8.89 -1.38
C LYS A 200 -22.63 -7.68 -1.06
N ARG A 201 -22.56 -6.61 -1.86
CA ARG A 201 -23.41 -5.43 -1.70
C ARG A 201 -24.85 -5.73 -2.07
N GLU A 202 -25.08 -6.42 -3.17
CA GLU A 202 -26.42 -6.87 -3.60
C GLU A 202 -27.05 -7.76 -2.52
N ALA A 203 -26.31 -8.75 -2.01
CA ALA A 203 -26.79 -9.60 -0.92
C ALA A 203 -27.11 -8.82 0.37
N ALA A 204 -26.34 -7.77 0.69
CA ALA A 204 -26.60 -6.93 1.85
C ALA A 204 -27.87 -6.06 1.66
N GLU A 205 -28.10 -5.54 0.46
CA GLU A 205 -29.30 -4.79 0.09
C GLU A 205 -30.54 -5.68 0.14
N GLU A 206 -30.47 -6.89 -0.42
CA GLU A 206 -31.54 -7.90 -0.35
C GLU A 206 -31.87 -8.29 1.09
N ALA A 207 -30.85 -8.56 1.92
CA ALA A 207 -31.04 -8.89 3.33
C ALA A 207 -31.70 -7.74 4.10
N PHE A 208 -31.29 -6.49 3.83
CA PHE A 208 -31.91 -5.31 4.42
C PHE A 208 -33.37 -5.15 4.01
N ALA A 209 -33.69 -5.33 2.72
CA ALA A 209 -35.05 -5.28 2.21
C ALA A 209 -35.95 -6.36 2.84
N ARG A 210 -35.43 -7.58 3.03
CA ARG A 210 -36.16 -8.67 3.71
C ARG A 210 -36.46 -8.30 5.16
N LEU A 211 -35.47 -7.86 5.92
CA LEU A 211 -35.65 -7.45 7.33
C LEU A 211 -36.65 -6.29 7.47
N ARG A 212 -36.62 -5.34 6.52
CA ARG A 212 -37.59 -4.25 6.48
C ARG A 212 -39.01 -4.76 6.28
N LYS A 213 -39.22 -5.66 5.32
CA LYS A 213 -40.54 -6.27 5.05
C LYS A 213 -41.07 -7.05 6.26
N GLU A 214 -40.23 -7.89 6.88
CA GLU A 214 -40.59 -8.63 8.08
C GLU A 214 -40.98 -7.70 9.24
N ARG A 215 -40.29 -6.56 9.38
CA ARG A 215 -40.63 -5.53 10.37
C ARG A 215 -41.98 -4.88 10.07
N GLU A 216 -42.23 -4.49 8.82
CA GLU A 216 -43.50 -3.89 8.38
C GLU A 216 -44.68 -4.86 8.60
N GLU A 217 -44.49 -6.16 8.30
CA GLU A 217 -45.50 -7.21 8.55
C GLU A 217 -45.78 -7.40 10.04
N ARG A 218 -44.74 -7.39 10.90
CA ARG A 218 -44.90 -7.48 12.35
C ARG A 218 -45.64 -6.27 12.91
N GLU A 219 -45.26 -5.05 12.49
CA GLU A 219 -45.93 -3.81 12.92
C GLU A 219 -47.39 -3.78 12.46
N ALA A 220 -47.68 -4.25 11.26
CA ALA A 220 -49.06 -4.37 10.77
C ALA A 220 -49.88 -5.39 11.57
N ALA A 221 -49.30 -6.54 11.92
CA ALA A 221 -49.96 -7.55 12.75
C ALA A 221 -50.23 -7.03 14.19
N GLU A 222 -49.29 -6.31 14.78
CA GLU A 222 -49.44 -5.68 16.09
C GLU A 222 -50.52 -4.57 16.07
N ALA A 223 -50.54 -3.75 15.02
CA ALA A 223 -51.58 -2.74 14.83
C ALA A 223 -52.98 -3.35 14.64
N ALA A 224 -53.08 -4.49 13.94
CA ALA A 224 -54.34 -5.22 13.78
C ALA A 224 -54.83 -5.82 15.10
N ALA A 225 -53.94 -6.40 15.91
CA ALA A 225 -54.27 -6.93 17.24
C ALA A 225 -54.71 -5.82 18.22
N ALA A 226 -54.10 -4.63 18.14
CA ALA A 226 -54.51 -3.47 18.94
C ALA A 226 -55.85 -2.85 18.52
N ALA A 227 -56.36 -3.19 17.33
CA ALA A 227 -57.63 -2.69 16.79
C ALA A 227 -58.83 -3.60 17.06
N GLU A 228 -58.66 -4.76 17.72
CA GLU A 228 -59.78 -5.59 18.17
C GLU A 228 -60.57 -4.84 19.26
N PRO A 229 -61.90 -4.63 19.10
CA PRO A 229 -62.68 -3.89 20.06
C PRO A 229 -62.90 -4.74 21.33
N ALA A 230 -62.63 -4.14 22.49
CA ALA A 230 -63.01 -4.71 23.77
C ALA A 230 -64.55 -4.71 23.89
N ASP A 231 -65.18 -5.84 23.55
CA ASP A 231 -66.59 -6.08 23.86
C ASP A 231 -66.74 -7.33 24.73
N GLN A 232 -67.74 -7.24 25.62
CA GLN A 232 -68.23 -8.24 26.56
C GLN A 232 -67.45 -8.41 27.89
N GLN A 233 -67.51 -7.39 28.75
CA GLN A 233 -67.53 -7.66 30.20
C GLN A 233 -68.95 -8.11 30.58
N ASP A 234 -69.12 -9.42 30.78
CA ASP A 234 -70.32 -10.01 31.35
C ASP A 234 -70.50 -9.50 32.79
N ILE A 235 -71.34 -8.47 32.96
CA ILE A 235 -71.84 -8.06 34.26
C ILE A 235 -72.97 -9.04 34.62
N PRO A 236 -72.81 -9.88 35.65
CA PRO A 236 -73.89 -10.79 36.06
C PRO A 236 -75.07 -9.99 36.61
N PRO A 237 -76.33 -10.43 36.38
CA PRO A 237 -77.51 -9.71 36.81
C PRO A 237 -77.61 -9.74 38.34
N PRO A 238 -78.18 -8.69 38.96
CA PRO A 238 -78.34 -8.66 40.41
C PRO A 238 -79.48 -9.60 40.83
N LEU A 239 -79.22 -10.44 41.83
CA LEU A 239 -79.99 -10.61 43.07
C LEU A 239 -79.30 -11.67 43.97
#